data_AF-A0A9E0F9N7-F1
#
_entry.id   AF-A0A9E0F9N7-F1
#
_cell.length_a   1.000
_cell.length_b   1.000
_cell.length_c   1.000
_cell.angle_alpha   90.00
_cell.angle_beta   90.00
_cell.angle_gamma   90.00
#
_symmetry.space_group_name_H-M   'P 1'
#
loop_
_entity.id
_entity.type
_entity.pdbx_description
1 polymer ?
#
loop_
_entity_poly.entity_id
_entity_poly.type
_entity_poly.pdbx_seq_one_letter_code
_entity_poly.pdbx_strand_id
1 'polypeptide(L)'
;VRRDGQEIEEQIIPVKNVAGEYKIGIWVKDDTQGVGTVTYVCEDGTFAALGHGISDNETGKVLDIKDGMIYRTRILSIVPGKNGEPGELLGTIDYREDNIGSIRCNTDKGIYGENAYSLYNEYSPELMKAAGSYEASKGTAYVRFYNNGSFHDYEIDITDLKYGDSKNITFKVTSGELLKLTNGIVQGMSGSPIIQNGKIIGAVTHVFVDDSTCGYGIFIDRMLDKD
;
A
#
# COMPACT_ATOMS: atom_id res chain seq x y z
N VAL A 1 -28.13 6.81 -2.26
CA VAL A 1 -26.78 6.71 -1.66
C VAL A 1 -26.47 5.24 -1.40
N ARG A 2 -25.19 4.80 -1.47
CA ARG A 2 -24.81 3.42 -1.13
C ARG A 2 -24.29 3.37 0.32
N ARG A 3 -24.79 2.46 1.16
CA ARG A 3 -24.28 2.21 2.52
C ARG A 3 -24.21 0.71 2.78
N ASP A 4 -23.08 0.23 3.30
CA ASP A 4 -22.85 -1.18 3.61
C ASP A 4 -23.22 -2.12 2.45
N GLY A 5 -22.85 -1.71 1.23
CA GLY A 5 -23.12 -2.44 -0.01
C GLY A 5 -24.52 -2.28 -0.60
N GLN A 6 -25.46 -1.65 0.12
CA GLN A 6 -26.86 -1.50 -0.29
C GLN A 6 -27.16 -0.12 -0.87
N GLU A 7 -27.94 -0.09 -1.94
CA GLU A 7 -28.50 1.16 -2.47
C GLU A 7 -29.71 1.60 -1.63
N ILE A 8 -29.67 2.83 -1.15
CA ILE A 8 -30.71 3.45 -0.33
C ILE A 8 -31.21 4.70 -1.04
N GLU A 9 -32.52 4.80 -1.19
CA GLU A 9 -33.19 6.03 -1.63
C GLU A 9 -33.43 6.93 -0.41
N GLU A 10 -32.98 8.18 -0.49
CA GLU A 10 -33.10 9.15 0.61
C GLU A 10 -33.81 10.40 0.10
N GLN A 11 -34.82 10.87 0.83
CA GLN A 11 -35.48 12.14 0.55
C GLN A 11 -34.80 13.26 1.32
N ILE A 12 -34.31 14.27 0.59
CA ILE A 12 -33.65 15.43 1.18
C ILE A 12 -34.58 16.63 1.06
N ILE A 13 -34.88 17.27 2.19
CA ILE A 13 -35.63 18.53 2.23
C ILE A 13 -34.62 19.68 2.16
N PRO A 14 -34.60 20.47 1.07
CA PRO A 14 -33.67 21.58 0.96
C PRO A 14 -34.04 22.73 1.90
N VAL A 15 -33.04 23.47 2.37
CA VAL A 15 -33.21 24.62 3.27
C VAL A 15 -33.05 25.92 2.49
N LYS A 16 -33.97 26.87 2.71
CA LYS A 16 -33.93 28.19 2.08
C LYS A 16 -32.90 29.09 2.78
N ASN A 17 -31.94 29.65 2.03
CA ASN A 17 -30.96 30.61 2.55
C ASN A 17 -31.55 32.03 2.65
N VAL A 18 -30.77 32.98 3.19
CA VAL A 18 -31.17 34.38 3.35
C VAL A 18 -31.46 35.11 2.03
N ALA A 19 -30.90 34.63 0.91
CA ALA A 19 -31.17 35.13 -0.43
C ALA A 19 -32.44 34.52 -1.07
N GLY A 20 -33.10 33.61 -0.35
CA GLY A 20 -34.32 32.94 -0.78
C GLY A 20 -34.10 31.71 -1.68
N GLU A 21 -32.88 31.22 -1.77
CA GLU A 21 -32.51 30.05 -2.57
C GLU A 21 -32.56 28.78 -1.73
N TYR A 22 -33.11 27.70 -2.28
CA TYR A 22 -33.07 26.38 -1.64
C TYR A 22 -31.69 25.73 -1.85
N LYS A 23 -31.07 25.26 -0.76
CA LYS A 23 -29.77 24.59 -0.76
C LYS A 23 -29.87 23.23 -0.08
N ILE A 24 -29.03 22.30 -0.50
CA ILE A 24 -28.75 21.03 0.19
C ILE A 24 -27.26 21.02 0.55
N GLY A 25 -26.94 20.50 1.74
CA GLY A 25 -25.56 20.27 2.14
C GLY A 25 -25.14 18.86 1.74
N ILE A 26 -24.22 18.73 0.80
CA ILE A 26 -23.63 17.45 0.40
C ILE A 26 -22.12 17.57 0.58
N TRP A 27 -21.52 16.56 1.21
CA TRP A 27 -20.09 16.38 1.23
C TRP A 27 -19.72 15.36 0.14
N VAL A 28 -18.91 15.78 -0.83
CA VAL A 28 -18.45 14.94 -1.94
C VAL A 28 -16.93 14.89 -1.88
N LYS A 29 -16.38 13.68 -1.84
CA LYS A 29 -14.96 13.43 -2.04
C LYS A 29 -14.82 12.80 -3.43
N ASP A 30 -14.25 13.57 -4.35
CA ASP A 30 -14.21 13.22 -5.78
C ASP A 30 -13.12 12.19 -6.07
N ASP A 31 -11.95 12.34 -5.45
CA ASP A 31 -10.82 11.44 -5.62
C ASP A 31 -9.97 11.29 -4.34
N THR A 32 -9.02 10.36 -4.42
CA THR A 32 -7.95 10.20 -3.43
C THR A 32 -6.68 9.82 -4.14
N GLN A 33 -5.55 10.27 -3.61
CA GLN A 33 -4.23 9.98 -4.15
C GLN A 33 -3.27 9.63 -3.01
N GLY A 34 -2.28 8.81 -3.32
CA GLY A 34 -1.26 8.41 -2.37
C GLY A 34 -0.06 7.81 -3.07
N VAL A 35 1.07 7.78 -2.37
CA VAL A 35 2.28 7.08 -2.80
C VAL A 35 2.32 5.74 -2.09
N GLY A 36 2.55 4.68 -2.85
CA GLY A 36 2.68 3.34 -2.34
C GLY A 36 3.45 2.45 -3.30
N THR A 37 3.72 1.23 -2.86
CA THR A 37 4.52 0.27 -3.61
C THR A 37 3.64 -0.83 -4.18
N VAL A 38 3.86 -1.15 -5.47
CA VAL A 38 3.32 -2.37 -6.08
C VAL A 38 4.07 -3.56 -5.49
N THR A 39 3.36 -4.45 -4.83
CA THR A 39 3.93 -5.62 -4.15
C THR A 39 4.34 -6.69 -5.15
N TYR A 40 3.45 -7.05 -6.06
CA TYR A 40 3.75 -8.02 -7.10
C TYR A 40 2.97 -7.69 -8.36
N VAL A 41 3.52 -8.14 -9.48
CA VAL A 41 2.88 -8.16 -10.80
C VAL A 41 3.01 -9.57 -11.36
N CYS A 42 1.93 -10.08 -11.94
CA CYS A 42 1.87 -11.36 -12.62
C CYS A 42 2.10 -11.17 -14.12
N GLU A 43 2.49 -12.24 -14.81
CA GLU A 43 2.76 -12.21 -16.26
C GLU A 43 1.52 -11.84 -17.10
N ASP A 44 0.32 -12.07 -16.55
CA ASP A 44 -0.96 -11.66 -17.15
C ASP A 44 -1.33 -10.19 -16.89
N GLY A 45 -0.41 -9.40 -16.33
CA GLY A 45 -0.60 -7.98 -16.05
C GLY A 45 -1.49 -7.69 -14.83
N THR A 46 -1.92 -8.71 -14.08
CA THR A 46 -2.57 -8.50 -12.78
C THR A 46 -1.54 -8.11 -11.72
N PHE A 47 -1.94 -7.29 -10.75
CA PHE A 47 -1.03 -6.83 -9.70
C PHE A 47 -1.74 -6.65 -8.36
N ALA A 48 -0.95 -6.60 -7.29
CA ALA A 48 -1.40 -6.11 -5.99
C ALA A 48 -0.41 -5.09 -5.41
N ALA A 49 -0.92 -4.20 -4.56
CA ALA A 49 -0.15 -3.13 -3.92
C ALA A 49 -0.57 -2.92 -2.46
N LEU A 50 0.28 -2.20 -1.72
CA LEU A 50 0.13 -1.77 -0.31
C LEU A 50 0.11 -2.87 0.77
N GLY A 51 -0.67 -3.93 0.59
CA GLY A 51 -0.94 -4.91 1.66
C GLY A 51 -1.91 -4.41 2.74
N HIS A 52 -2.58 -3.27 2.50
CA HIS A 52 -3.68 -2.75 3.30
C HIS A 52 -4.63 -1.93 2.43
N GLY A 53 -5.84 -1.65 2.92
CA GLY A 53 -6.79 -0.79 2.22
C GLY A 53 -6.46 0.69 2.31
N ILE A 54 -6.82 1.44 1.28
CA ILE A 54 -6.92 2.90 1.37
C ILE A 54 -8.17 3.21 2.18
N SER A 55 -7.98 3.85 3.32
CA SER A 55 -9.07 4.25 4.20
C SER A 55 -9.35 5.74 4.10
N ASP A 56 -10.58 6.12 4.40
CA ASP A 56 -10.93 7.51 4.63
C ASP A 56 -10.40 7.98 5.99
N ASN A 57 -9.65 9.08 6.02
CA ASN A 57 -9.03 9.58 7.24
C ASN A 57 -10.04 10.03 8.32
N GLU A 58 -11.26 10.42 7.93
CA GLU A 58 -12.28 10.88 8.88
C GLU A 58 -13.05 9.70 9.48
N THR A 59 -13.39 8.70 8.66
CA THR A 59 -14.20 7.56 9.11
C THR A 59 -13.40 6.32 9.50
N GLY A 60 -12.13 6.23 9.09
CA GLY A 60 -11.27 5.06 9.24
C GLY A 60 -11.68 3.85 8.40
N LYS A 61 -12.77 3.95 7.62
CA LYS A 61 -13.28 2.85 6.78
C LYS A 61 -12.52 2.79 5.46
N VAL A 62 -12.30 1.57 4.96
CA VAL A 62 -11.78 1.32 3.62
C VAL A 62 -12.72 1.98 2.59
N LEU A 63 -12.15 2.74 1.67
CA LEU A 63 -12.90 3.45 0.63
C LEU A 63 -13.50 2.46 -0.37
N ASP A 64 -14.82 2.57 -0.60
CA ASP A 64 -15.48 1.93 -1.74
C ASP A 64 -15.12 2.74 -3.01
N ILE A 65 -14.40 2.09 -3.93
CA ILE A 65 -13.91 2.74 -5.16
C ILE A 65 -14.66 2.19 -6.36
N LYS A 66 -14.95 3.07 -7.32
CA LYS A 66 -15.52 2.68 -8.61
C LYS A 66 -14.42 2.27 -9.59
N ASP A 67 -13.38 3.08 -9.67
CA ASP A 67 -12.21 2.91 -10.52
C ASP A 67 -11.00 3.61 -9.88
N GLY A 68 -9.83 3.36 -10.46
CA GLY A 68 -8.59 4.02 -10.09
C GLY A 68 -7.48 3.63 -11.07
N MET A 69 -6.37 4.35 -11.02
CA MET A 69 -5.23 4.14 -11.90
C MET A 69 -3.95 4.17 -11.09
N ILE A 70 -2.96 3.39 -11.51
CA ILE A 70 -1.59 3.52 -11.01
C ILE A 70 -0.73 4.26 -12.03
N TYR A 71 0.14 5.13 -11.54
CA TYR A 71 1.01 5.99 -12.34
C TYR A 71 2.45 5.86 -11.87
N ARG A 72 3.39 6.31 -12.70
CA ARG A 72 4.79 6.40 -12.28
C ARG A 72 4.94 7.51 -11.25
N THR A 73 5.67 7.20 -10.19
CA THR A 73 6.04 8.17 -9.18
C THR A 73 7.53 8.45 -9.28
N ARG A 74 7.89 9.72 -9.44
CA ARG A 74 9.28 10.16 -9.31
C ARG A 74 9.53 10.54 -7.85
N ILE A 75 10.35 9.76 -7.16
CA ILE A 75 10.81 10.11 -5.81
C ILE A 75 11.79 11.28 -5.93
N LEU A 76 11.43 12.41 -5.30
CA LEU A 76 12.22 13.64 -5.29
C LEU A 76 13.16 13.67 -4.09
N SER A 77 12.67 13.23 -2.93
CA SER A 77 13.44 13.15 -1.70
C SER A 77 12.83 12.14 -0.73
N ILE A 78 13.60 11.77 0.28
CA ILE A 78 13.17 10.94 1.39
C ILE A 78 13.30 11.80 2.64
N VAL A 79 12.22 11.93 3.39
CA VAL A 79 12.23 12.53 4.72
C VAL A 79 12.41 11.39 5.73
N PRO A 80 13.56 11.31 6.43
CA PRO A 80 13.77 10.26 7.42
C PRO A 80 12.74 10.36 8.55
N GLY A 81 12.31 9.21 9.06
CA GLY A 81 11.43 9.17 10.24
C GLY A 81 12.15 9.64 11.51
N LYS A 82 11.38 10.02 12.52
CA LYS A 82 11.87 10.32 13.87
C LYS A 82 10.88 9.78 14.90
N ASN A 83 11.29 9.67 16.16
CA ASN A 83 10.40 9.15 17.20
C ASN A 83 9.11 9.96 17.28
N GLY A 84 7.97 9.27 17.14
CA GLY A 84 6.63 9.87 17.14
C GLY A 84 6.15 10.43 15.80
N GLU A 85 7.02 10.53 14.78
CA GLU A 85 6.65 11.01 13.45
C GLU A 85 7.25 10.09 12.36
N PRO A 86 6.40 9.30 11.69
CA PRO A 86 6.81 8.52 10.53
C PRO A 86 7.49 9.40 9.46
N GLY A 87 8.56 8.90 8.87
CA GLY A 87 9.14 9.55 7.70
C GLY A 87 8.27 9.31 6.47
N GLU A 88 8.64 9.92 5.35
CA GLU A 88 7.86 9.85 4.10
C GLU A 88 8.72 9.87 2.85
N LEU A 89 8.23 9.20 1.81
CA LEU A 89 8.73 9.34 0.45
C LEU A 89 8.05 10.54 -0.21
N LEU A 90 8.81 11.60 -0.48
CA LEU A 90 8.32 12.76 -1.22
C LEU A 90 8.52 12.53 -2.71
N GLY A 91 7.44 12.50 -3.45
CA GLY A 91 7.48 12.28 -4.89
C GLY A 91 6.38 13.04 -5.63
N THR A 92 6.53 13.06 -6.95
CA THR A 92 5.52 13.58 -7.86
C THR A 92 5.00 12.46 -8.74
N ILE A 93 3.69 12.45 -8.93
CA ILE A 93 3.03 11.55 -9.88
C ILE A 93 3.21 12.13 -11.29
N ASP A 94 3.70 11.31 -12.23
CA ASP A 94 3.79 11.70 -13.63
C ASP A 94 2.50 11.34 -14.38
N TYR A 95 1.65 12.34 -14.58
CA TYR A 95 0.40 12.23 -15.33
C TYR A 95 0.56 12.41 -16.84
N ARG A 96 1.76 12.73 -17.33
CA ARG A 96 1.99 12.97 -18.77
C ARG A 96 2.18 11.67 -19.54
N GLU A 97 2.66 10.64 -18.87
CA GLU A 97 2.75 9.30 -19.43
C GLU A 97 1.43 8.55 -19.30
N ASP A 98 1.25 7.53 -20.13
CA ASP A 98 0.13 6.61 -19.99
C ASP A 98 0.13 5.97 -18.60
N ASN A 99 -1.08 5.73 -18.07
CA ASN A 99 -1.21 4.99 -16.81
C ASN A 99 -0.53 3.62 -16.93
N ILE A 100 0.01 3.16 -15.80
CA ILE A 100 0.69 1.86 -15.73
C ILE A 100 -0.34 0.73 -15.79
N GLY A 101 -1.49 0.92 -15.15
CA GLY A 101 -2.56 -0.06 -15.03
C GLY A 101 -3.77 0.48 -14.29
N SER A 102 -4.84 -0.30 -14.25
CA SER A 102 -6.12 0.09 -13.65
C SER A 102 -6.38 -0.65 -12.34
N ILE A 103 -6.78 0.10 -11.32
CA ILE A 103 -7.23 -0.43 -10.03
C ILE A 103 -8.68 -0.92 -10.18
N ARG A 104 -8.94 -2.13 -9.67
CA ARG A 104 -10.27 -2.77 -9.67
C ARG A 104 -10.87 -2.89 -8.29
N CYS A 105 -10.04 -3.14 -7.27
CA CYS A 105 -10.53 -3.40 -5.92
C CYS A 105 -9.63 -2.72 -4.89
N ASN A 106 -10.26 -2.15 -3.85
CA ASN A 106 -9.62 -1.70 -2.62
C ASN A 106 -10.21 -2.52 -1.47
N THR A 107 -9.37 -3.31 -0.80
CA THR A 107 -9.78 -4.23 0.27
C THR A 107 -8.96 -3.95 1.52
N ASP A 108 -9.31 -4.54 2.66
CA ASP A 108 -8.48 -4.48 3.87
C ASP A 108 -7.12 -5.17 3.72
N LYS A 109 -6.95 -6.06 2.74
CA LYS A 109 -5.72 -6.81 2.46
C LYS A 109 -4.83 -6.18 1.38
N GLY A 110 -5.28 -5.11 0.73
CA GLY A 110 -4.53 -4.44 -0.34
C GLY A 110 -5.40 -3.90 -1.46
N ILE A 111 -4.71 -3.31 -2.44
CA ILE A 111 -5.29 -2.85 -3.71
C ILE A 111 -4.95 -3.84 -4.80
N TYR A 112 -5.92 -4.15 -5.66
CA TYR A 112 -5.75 -5.07 -6.77
C TYR A 112 -6.16 -4.43 -8.09
N GLY A 113 -5.45 -4.80 -9.15
CA GLY A 113 -5.70 -4.26 -10.47
C GLY A 113 -5.13 -5.12 -11.59
N GLU A 114 -5.22 -4.59 -12.79
CA GLU A 114 -4.90 -5.25 -14.05
C GLU A 114 -4.26 -4.29 -15.05
N ASN A 115 -3.89 -4.82 -16.22
CA ASN A 115 -3.25 -4.10 -17.34
C ASN A 115 -1.86 -3.52 -17.02
N ALA A 116 -1.18 -4.01 -15.98
CA ALA A 116 0.15 -3.55 -15.56
C ALA A 116 1.33 -4.19 -16.32
N TYR A 117 1.13 -4.57 -17.60
CA TYR A 117 2.14 -5.26 -18.41
C TYR A 117 3.42 -4.44 -18.61
N SER A 118 3.31 -3.10 -18.58
CA SER A 118 4.44 -2.20 -18.72
C SER A 118 5.48 -2.38 -17.60
N LEU A 119 5.05 -2.72 -16.37
CA LEU A 119 5.96 -3.00 -15.26
C LEU A 119 6.85 -4.20 -15.53
N TYR A 120 6.29 -5.26 -16.12
CA TYR A 120 7.05 -6.47 -16.45
C TYR A 120 8.12 -6.17 -17.51
N ASN A 121 7.75 -5.42 -18.56
CA ASN A 121 8.67 -5.08 -19.65
C ASN A 121 9.76 -4.10 -19.22
N GLU A 122 9.43 -3.10 -18.41
CA GLU A 122 10.35 -2.05 -17.97
C GLU A 122 11.38 -2.58 -16.96
N TYR A 123 10.92 -3.35 -15.97
CA TYR A 123 11.76 -3.77 -14.86
C TYR A 123 12.33 -5.18 -15.00
N SER A 124 11.76 -6.00 -15.90
CA SER A 124 12.16 -7.40 -16.13
C SER A 124 12.41 -8.16 -14.81
N PRO A 125 11.47 -8.15 -13.85
CA PRO A 125 11.69 -8.73 -12.53
C PRO A 125 11.89 -10.25 -12.62
N GLU A 126 12.76 -10.79 -11.78
CA GLU A 126 12.89 -12.25 -11.64
C GLU A 126 11.61 -12.85 -11.06
N LEU A 127 11.14 -13.94 -11.65
CA LEU A 127 9.99 -14.69 -11.14
C LEU A 127 10.30 -15.23 -9.74
N MET A 128 9.47 -14.86 -8.77
CA MET A 128 9.59 -15.29 -7.38
C MET A 128 8.31 -15.97 -6.92
N LYS A 129 8.44 -17.08 -6.18
CA LYS A 129 7.28 -17.77 -5.63
C LYS A 129 6.70 -17.00 -4.45
N ALA A 130 5.38 -16.99 -4.35
CA ALA A 130 4.68 -16.67 -3.11
C ALA A 130 4.75 -17.88 -2.17
N ALA A 131 5.10 -17.65 -0.91
CA ALA A 131 5.12 -18.67 0.13
C ALA A 131 3.78 -18.74 0.86
N GLY A 132 3.44 -19.93 1.37
CA GLY A 132 2.37 -20.03 2.38
C GLY A 132 2.83 -19.43 3.70
N SER A 133 1.90 -18.91 4.51
CA SER A 133 2.20 -18.30 5.80
C SER A 133 2.98 -19.23 6.74
N TYR A 134 2.73 -20.55 6.64
CA TYR A 134 3.41 -21.59 7.42
C TYR A 134 4.90 -21.76 7.08
N GLU A 135 5.37 -21.19 5.96
CA GLU A 135 6.77 -21.22 5.54
C GLU A 135 7.57 -20.03 6.10
N ALA A 136 6.89 -19.00 6.63
CA ALA A 136 7.55 -17.86 7.26
C ALA A 136 8.08 -18.25 8.65
N SER A 137 9.28 -17.79 8.98
CA SER A 137 9.91 -18.00 10.29
C SER A 137 10.48 -16.71 10.87
N LYS A 138 10.56 -16.64 12.19
CA LYS A 138 11.33 -15.58 12.88
C LYS A 138 12.80 -15.64 12.44
N GLY A 139 13.48 -14.49 12.47
CA GLY A 139 14.86 -14.35 12.01
C GLY A 139 14.99 -13.55 10.71
N THR A 140 16.15 -13.68 10.06
CA THR A 140 16.53 -12.89 8.89
C THR A 140 15.54 -13.01 7.73
N ALA A 141 15.17 -11.85 7.19
CA ALA A 141 14.42 -11.67 5.95
C ALA A 141 14.86 -10.35 5.29
N TYR A 142 14.24 -10.01 4.16
CA TYR A 142 14.57 -8.81 3.39
C TYR A 142 13.32 -8.05 3.00
N VAL A 143 13.38 -6.72 3.04
CA VAL A 143 12.39 -5.86 2.39
C VAL A 143 12.98 -5.37 1.07
N ARG A 144 12.29 -5.65 -0.04
CA ARG A 144 12.68 -5.14 -1.36
C ARG A 144 12.08 -3.76 -1.58
N PHE A 145 12.93 -2.80 -1.92
CA PHE A 145 12.51 -1.42 -2.18
C PHE A 145 13.17 -0.90 -3.47
N TYR A 146 12.40 -0.26 -4.33
CA TYR A 146 12.90 0.38 -5.54
C TYR A 146 13.27 1.83 -5.25
N ASN A 147 14.56 2.17 -5.35
CA ASN A 147 15.05 3.53 -5.23
C ASN A 147 16.24 3.76 -6.17
N ASN A 148 16.48 5.02 -6.52
CA ASN A 148 17.63 5.42 -7.36
C ASN A 148 17.78 4.64 -8.69
N GLY A 149 16.68 4.12 -9.24
CA GLY A 149 16.69 3.39 -10.52
C GLY A 149 16.96 1.89 -10.42
N SER A 150 17.02 1.32 -9.20
CA SER A 150 17.23 -0.12 -9.01
C SER A 150 16.47 -0.69 -7.81
N PHE A 151 16.30 -2.01 -7.80
CA PHE A 151 15.77 -2.74 -6.65
C PHE A 151 16.89 -3.04 -5.66
N HIS A 152 16.61 -2.81 -4.38
CA HIS A 152 17.51 -3.10 -3.28
C HIS A 152 16.80 -3.97 -2.24
N ASP A 153 17.50 -5.00 -1.77
CA ASP A 153 17.02 -5.86 -0.68
C ASP A 153 17.69 -5.44 0.62
N TYR A 154 16.90 -4.92 1.55
CA TYR A 154 17.36 -4.46 2.84
C TYR A 154 17.04 -5.48 3.92
N GLU A 155 18.07 -5.92 4.64
CA GLU A 155 17.93 -6.89 5.73
C GLU A 155 17.01 -6.36 6.85
N ILE A 156 16.12 -7.25 7.29
CA ILE A 156 15.25 -7.10 8.44
C ILE A 156 15.33 -8.37 9.30
N ASP A 157 14.94 -8.26 10.56
CA ASP A 157 14.73 -9.38 11.48
C ASP A 157 13.24 -9.52 11.79
N ILE A 158 12.66 -10.68 11.46
CA ILE A 158 11.27 -10.99 11.81
C ILE A 158 11.22 -11.38 13.28
N THR A 159 10.59 -10.53 14.09
CA THR A 159 10.52 -10.68 15.55
C THR A 159 9.26 -11.41 15.99
N ASP A 160 8.16 -11.32 15.22
CA ASP A 160 6.91 -12.00 15.52
C ASP A 160 6.07 -12.36 14.30
N LEU A 161 5.28 -13.45 14.43
CA LEU A 161 4.37 -13.96 13.41
C LEU A 161 3.01 -14.28 14.03
N LYS A 162 1.94 -13.68 13.50
CA LYS A 162 0.55 -13.82 13.97
C LYS A 162 -0.37 -14.21 12.81
N TYR A 163 -1.17 -15.25 12.99
CA TYR A 163 -1.97 -15.84 11.89
C TYR A 163 -3.45 -15.41 11.86
N GLY A 164 -3.93 -14.71 12.90
CA GLY A 164 -5.33 -14.28 13.04
C GLY A 164 -5.57 -12.77 12.93
N ASP A 165 -4.52 -11.97 12.73
CA ASP A 165 -4.59 -10.51 12.66
C ASP A 165 -4.34 -10.03 11.21
N SER A 166 -4.66 -8.77 10.92
CA SER A 166 -4.25 -8.05 9.71
C SER A 166 -2.74 -7.70 9.72
N LYS A 167 -2.14 -7.63 10.91
CA LYS A 167 -0.71 -7.39 11.12
C LYS A 167 0.01 -8.69 11.43
N ASN A 168 0.26 -9.47 10.38
CA ASN A 168 0.77 -10.83 10.50
C ASN A 168 2.26 -10.92 10.85
N ILE A 169 3.07 -10.04 10.27
CA ILE A 169 4.52 -10.08 10.39
C ILE A 169 4.92 -8.85 11.20
N THR A 170 5.66 -9.05 12.29
CA THR A 170 6.37 -7.95 12.97
C THR A 170 7.84 -8.10 12.70
N PHE A 171 8.49 -7.02 12.31
CA PHE A 171 9.91 -7.04 11.99
C PHE A 171 10.62 -5.77 12.43
N LYS A 172 11.95 -5.85 12.49
CA LYS A 172 12.84 -4.73 12.75
C LYS A 172 13.85 -4.60 11.62
N VAL A 173 14.10 -3.38 11.15
CA VAL A 173 15.14 -3.09 10.16
C VAL A 173 16.52 -3.25 10.80
N THR A 174 17.35 -4.12 10.22
CA THR A 174 18.74 -4.35 10.63
C THR A 174 19.74 -3.80 9.63
N SER A 175 19.31 -3.53 8.39
CA SER A 175 20.16 -2.92 7.37
C SER A 175 20.61 -1.51 7.77
N GLY A 176 21.92 -1.36 7.98
CA GLY A 176 22.53 -0.05 8.24
C GLY A 176 22.44 0.93 7.06
N GLU A 177 22.25 0.43 5.83
CA GLU A 177 22.04 1.29 4.65
C GLU A 177 20.64 1.91 4.68
N LEU A 178 19.60 1.10 4.88
CA LEU A 178 18.22 1.59 4.98
C LEU A 178 18.06 2.54 6.16
N LEU A 179 18.62 2.20 7.33
CA LEU A 179 18.59 3.07 8.51
C LEU A 179 19.24 4.44 8.26
N LYS A 180 20.32 4.51 7.47
CA LYS A 180 20.94 5.79 7.11
C LYS A 180 20.09 6.58 6.12
N LEU A 181 19.40 5.89 5.21
CA LEU A 181 18.61 6.52 4.15
C LEU A 181 17.28 7.09 4.66
N THR A 182 16.57 6.31 5.48
CA THR A 182 15.16 6.56 5.82
C THR A 182 14.91 6.60 7.34
N ASN A 183 15.89 6.24 8.15
CA ASN A 183 15.73 5.95 9.58
C ASN A 183 14.67 4.86 9.87
N GLY A 184 14.57 3.85 8.99
CA GLY A 184 13.67 2.70 9.15
C GLY A 184 12.60 2.61 8.05
N ILE A 185 11.38 2.21 8.41
CA ILE A 185 10.26 2.18 7.47
C ILE A 185 9.61 3.57 7.43
N VAL A 186 9.30 4.03 6.22
CA VAL A 186 8.65 5.33 5.98
C VAL A 186 7.38 5.16 5.16
N GLN A 187 6.49 6.15 5.24
CA GLN A 187 5.28 6.19 4.43
C GLN A 187 5.65 6.16 2.94
N GLY A 188 4.90 5.37 2.17
CA GLY A 188 5.19 5.07 0.76
C GLY A 188 5.91 3.73 0.53
N MET A 189 6.56 3.16 1.55
CA MET A 189 7.09 1.79 1.50
C MET A 189 6.01 0.72 1.71
N SER A 190 4.77 1.10 2.05
CA SER A 190 3.65 0.17 2.14
C SER A 190 3.48 -0.53 0.79
N GLY A 191 3.46 -1.87 0.84
CA GLY A 191 3.47 -2.75 -0.32
C GLY A 191 4.83 -3.32 -0.66
N SER A 192 5.93 -2.84 -0.07
CA SER A 192 7.27 -3.40 -0.32
C SER A 192 7.31 -4.89 0.02
N PRO A 193 7.75 -5.77 -0.91
CA PRO A 193 7.78 -7.21 -0.68
C PRO A 193 8.71 -7.59 0.47
N ILE A 194 8.23 -8.47 1.34
CA ILE A 194 9.03 -9.14 2.36
C ILE A 194 9.43 -10.50 1.82
N ILE A 195 10.74 -10.73 1.73
CA ILE A 195 11.36 -11.89 1.10
C ILE A 195 12.12 -12.70 2.15
N GLN A 196 11.85 -14.00 2.22
CA GLN A 196 12.59 -14.94 3.06
C GLN A 196 12.77 -16.25 2.29
N ASN A 197 13.95 -16.86 2.39
CA ASN A 197 14.27 -18.12 1.70
C ASN A 197 14.00 -18.08 0.17
N GLY A 198 14.23 -16.92 -0.47
CA GLY A 198 14.03 -16.74 -1.91
C GLY A 198 12.56 -16.72 -2.36
N LYS A 199 11.62 -16.51 -1.43
CA LYS A 199 10.18 -16.41 -1.69
C LYS A 199 9.63 -15.11 -1.13
N ILE A 200 8.61 -14.55 -1.76
CA ILE A 200 7.79 -13.51 -1.15
C ILE A 200 6.97 -14.18 -0.06
N ILE A 201 7.10 -13.72 1.18
CA ILE A 201 6.30 -14.21 2.32
C ILE A 201 5.22 -13.21 2.73
N GLY A 202 5.34 -11.96 2.30
CA GLY A 202 4.43 -10.90 2.70
C GLY A 202 4.74 -9.55 2.07
N ALA A 203 4.04 -8.53 2.54
CA ALA A 203 4.25 -7.13 2.16
C ALA A 203 4.26 -6.24 3.39
N VAL A 204 5.10 -5.21 3.41
CA VAL A 204 5.11 -4.17 4.44
C VAL A 204 3.79 -3.42 4.42
N THR A 205 3.16 -3.16 5.57
CA THR A 205 1.89 -2.44 5.63
C THR A 205 2.00 -1.12 6.40
N HIS A 206 2.51 -1.16 7.61
CA HIS A 206 2.56 0.00 8.51
C HIS A 206 3.88 0.05 9.28
N VAL A 207 4.29 1.26 9.65
CA VAL A 207 5.40 1.51 10.58
C VAL A 207 4.88 1.66 12.01
N PHE A 208 5.71 1.37 13.00
CA PHE A 208 5.41 1.68 14.40
C PHE A 208 5.57 3.19 14.62
N VAL A 209 4.56 3.84 15.23
CA VAL A 209 4.59 5.29 15.47
C VAL A 209 5.75 5.68 16.40
N ASP A 210 6.04 4.84 17.39
CA ASP A 210 7.05 5.12 18.41
C ASP A 210 8.47 4.64 18.04
N ASP A 211 8.60 3.78 17.01
CA ASP A 211 9.88 3.24 16.57
C ASP A 211 9.86 2.99 15.05
N SER A 212 10.38 3.94 14.28
CA SER A 212 10.42 3.84 12.81
C SER A 212 11.25 2.65 12.30
N THR A 213 12.11 2.06 13.13
CA THR A 213 12.88 0.86 12.76
C THR A 213 12.04 -0.41 12.79
N CYS A 214 10.85 -0.38 13.41
CA CYS A 214 9.94 -1.51 13.48
C CYS A 214 8.75 -1.34 12.52
N GLY A 215 8.34 -2.43 11.91
CA GLY A 215 7.25 -2.45 10.94
C GLY A 215 6.35 -3.66 11.07
N TYR A 216 5.18 -3.53 10.46
CA TYR A 216 4.20 -4.59 10.27
C TYR A 216 4.15 -5.02 8.82
N GLY A 217 3.80 -6.28 8.59
CA GLY A 217 3.49 -6.83 7.29
C GLY A 217 2.28 -7.75 7.30
N ILE A 218 1.70 -7.96 6.13
CA ILE A 218 0.65 -8.95 5.87
C ILE A 218 1.28 -10.15 5.15
N PHE A 219 0.78 -11.36 5.39
CA PHE A 219 1.23 -12.52 4.61
C PHE A 219 0.79 -12.43 3.15
N ILE A 220 1.63 -12.94 2.25
CA ILE A 220 1.35 -12.88 0.81
C ILE A 220 0.16 -13.76 0.42
N ASP A 221 -0.02 -14.91 1.09
CA ASP A 221 -1.14 -15.81 0.81
C ASP A 221 -2.48 -15.17 1.18
N ARG A 222 -2.53 -14.36 2.23
CA ARG A 222 -3.70 -13.52 2.54
C ARG A 222 -3.96 -12.49 1.45
N MET A 223 -2.92 -11.88 0.87
CA MET A 223 -3.12 -10.98 -0.26
C MET A 223 -3.64 -11.71 -1.50
N LEU A 224 -3.23 -12.97 -1.71
CA LEU A 224 -3.68 -13.80 -2.83
C LEU A 224 -5.09 -14.34 -2.63
N ASP A 225 -5.55 -14.44 -1.38
CA ASP A 225 -6.91 -14.79 -0.98
C ASP A 225 -7.83 -13.58 -1.15
N LYS A 226 -8.36 -13.43 -2.39
CA LYS A 226 -9.15 -12.27 -2.87
C LYS A 226 -10.59 -12.23 -2.35
N ASP A 227 -10.96 -13.14 -1.45
CA ASP A 227 -12.30 -13.25 -0.86
C ASP A 227 -12.49 -12.34 0.36
#